data_AF-A0A9P7K3I0-F1
#
_entry.id   AF-A0A9P7K3I0-F1
#
_cell.length_a   1.000
_cell.length_b   1.000
_cell.length_c   1.000
_cell.angle_alpha   90.00
_cell.angle_beta   90.00
_cell.angle_gamma   90.00
#
_symmetry.space_group_name_H-M   'P 1'
#
loop_
_entity.id
_entity.type
_entity.pdbx_description
1 polymer ?
#
loop_
_entity_poly.entity_id
_entity_poly.type
_entity_poly.pdbx_seq_one_letter_code
_entity_poly.pdbx_strand_id
1 'polypeptide(L)'
;MPGGDSPSGCSLGKPRVKPAEYTQDDDDSVQRLTATTAYLLASDGPSTFGYVAKKINSYGQYVIDNTGQVDKRLMVVLDLSAAAEGPSNIRTINGLVTFPFLGAINGVFNTSPDAGPGSYNYMYIAATRETSPNAPPALGLNAFSQATNMPLEIESAIVSILSFRPYTVTKIYNT
;
A
#
# COMPACT_ATOMS: atom_id res chain seq x y z
N MET A 1 -16.13 55.06 81.18
CA MET A 1 -17.12 54.39 80.31
C MET A 1 -17.53 55.39 79.23
N PRO A 2 -17.83 55.03 77.97
CA PRO A 2 -17.49 53.88 77.10
C PRO A 2 -16.52 54.31 75.95
N GLY A 3 -15.84 53.39 75.25
CA GLY A 3 -16.22 52.90 73.91
C GLY A 3 -15.58 53.78 72.81
N GLY A 4 -14.59 53.38 72.01
CA GLY A 4 -14.41 52.13 71.29
C GLY A 4 -14.76 52.38 69.82
N ASP A 5 -13.76 52.49 68.94
CA ASP A 5 -13.77 51.93 67.58
C ASP A 5 -12.48 52.28 66.81
N SER A 6 -11.72 51.23 66.52
CA SER A 6 -10.57 51.23 65.59
C SER A 6 -11.07 50.94 64.18
N PRO A 7 -10.66 51.68 63.14
CA PRO A 7 -11.01 51.34 61.77
C PRO A 7 -10.07 50.27 61.21
N SER A 8 -10.72 49.21 60.73
CA SER A 8 -10.39 48.33 59.60
C SER A 8 -9.12 48.63 58.80
N GLY A 9 -8.16 47.69 58.86
CA GLY A 9 -7.00 47.61 57.96
C GLY A 9 -6.91 46.25 57.28
N CYS A 10 -7.23 46.24 55.99
CA CYS A 10 -6.92 45.28 54.91
C CYS A 10 -6.36 43.89 55.29
N SER A 11 -7.14 42.83 55.09
CA SER A 11 -6.58 41.49 54.87
C SER A 11 -6.19 41.32 53.39
N LEU A 12 -4.91 41.01 53.17
CA LEU A 12 -4.36 40.64 51.88
C LEU A 12 -5.00 39.32 51.40
N GLY A 13 -5.94 39.42 50.46
CA GLY A 13 -6.37 38.27 49.66
C GLY A 13 -5.18 37.75 48.84
N LYS A 14 -4.74 36.53 49.12
CA LYS A 14 -3.73 35.85 48.30
C LYS A 14 -4.22 35.75 46.84
N PRO A 15 -3.37 36.00 45.83
CA PRO A 15 -3.77 35.81 44.45
C PRO A 15 -4.16 34.35 44.20
N ARG A 16 -5.40 34.15 43.74
CA ARG A 16 -5.89 32.86 43.25
C ARG A 16 -5.17 32.57 41.93
N VAL A 17 -4.16 31.69 41.98
CA VAL A 17 -3.53 31.15 40.77
C VAL A 17 -4.61 30.40 39.99
N LYS A 18 -4.92 30.87 38.77
CA LYS A 18 -5.76 30.11 37.84
C LYS A 18 -5.02 28.80 37.52
N PRO A 19 -5.69 27.63 37.51
CA PRO A 19 -5.07 26.40 37.05
C PRO A 19 -4.52 26.64 35.63
N ALA A 20 -3.28 26.22 35.40
CA ALA A 20 -2.70 26.21 34.07
C ALA A 20 -3.64 25.39 33.17
N GLU A 21 -4.16 26.03 32.14
CA GLU A 21 -4.88 25.38 31.06
C GLU A 21 -3.83 24.50 30.37
N TYR A 22 -3.95 23.19 30.56
CA TYR A 22 -3.14 22.22 29.83
C TYR A 22 -3.63 22.28 28.38
N THR A 23 -2.99 23.11 27.55
CA THR A 23 -3.02 22.90 26.11
C THR A 23 -2.32 21.58 25.89
N GLN A 24 -3.13 20.54 25.75
CA GLN A 24 -2.70 19.28 25.21
C GLN A 24 -2.20 19.62 23.81
N ASP A 25 -0.88 19.77 23.67
CA ASP A 25 -0.24 19.79 22.38
C ASP A 25 -0.63 18.48 21.71
N ASP A 26 -1.52 18.58 20.74
CA ASP A 26 -1.82 17.52 19.79
C ASP A 26 -0.53 17.28 18.99
N ASP A 27 0.42 16.54 19.59
CA ASP A 27 1.49 15.85 18.88
C ASP A 27 0.87 14.68 18.12
N ASP A 28 0.02 15.02 17.16
CA ASP A 28 -0.56 14.13 16.17
C ASP A 28 0.46 13.96 15.03
N SER A 29 1.71 13.64 15.38
CA SER A 29 2.71 13.13 14.46
C SER A 29 2.38 11.68 14.07
N VAL A 30 1.13 11.44 13.67
CA VAL A 30 0.78 10.32 12.80
C VAL A 30 1.59 10.57 11.53
N GLN A 31 2.72 9.87 11.43
CA GLN A 31 3.50 9.78 10.20
C GLN A 31 2.56 9.35 9.09
N ARG A 32 2.07 10.33 8.33
CA ARG A 32 1.18 10.12 7.20
C ARG A 32 1.99 9.30 6.20
N LEU A 33 1.69 8.01 6.13
CA LEU A 33 2.39 7.04 5.30
C LEU A 33 2.36 7.54 3.86
N THR A 34 3.52 8.04 3.41
CA THR A 34 3.69 8.60 2.08
C THR A 34 3.89 7.48 1.07
N ALA A 35 3.68 7.78 -0.20
CA ALA A 35 4.00 6.85 -1.28
C ALA A 35 5.49 6.47 -1.22
N THR A 36 5.78 5.17 -1.32
CA THR A 36 7.16 4.65 -1.26
C THR A 36 7.62 4.12 -2.60
N THR A 37 8.89 4.33 -2.93
CA THR A 37 9.53 3.70 -4.09
C THR A 37 10.25 2.43 -3.66
N ALA A 38 9.99 1.31 -4.34
CA ALA A 38 10.53 0.02 -3.95
C ALA A 38 10.79 -0.91 -5.15
N TYR A 39 11.37 -2.08 -4.86
CA TYR A 39 11.45 -3.23 -5.77
C TYR A 39 10.59 -4.37 -5.23
N LEU A 40 10.03 -5.20 -6.11
CA LEU A 40 9.20 -6.34 -5.74
C LEU A 40 10.03 -7.62 -5.63
N LEU A 41 10.03 -8.25 -4.45
CA LEU A 41 10.68 -9.53 -4.19
C LEU A 41 9.69 -10.68 -4.41
N ALA A 42 10.08 -11.70 -5.19
CA ALA A 42 9.31 -12.93 -5.33
C ALA A 42 9.80 -13.98 -4.33
N SER A 43 8.89 -14.48 -3.50
CA SER A 43 9.18 -15.43 -2.43
C SER A 43 7.93 -16.24 -2.09
N ASP A 44 8.11 -17.48 -1.62
CA ASP A 44 7.05 -18.31 -1.02
C ASP A 44 7.03 -18.20 0.53
N GLY A 45 7.86 -17.32 1.10
CA GLY A 45 8.13 -17.21 2.53
C GLY A 45 9.54 -17.69 2.88
N PRO A 46 9.80 -19.02 2.94
CA PRO A 46 11.12 -19.55 3.28
C PRO A 46 12.16 -19.36 2.16
N SER A 47 11.73 -19.32 0.90
CA SER A 47 12.61 -19.25 -0.27
C SER A 47 12.44 -17.91 -0.97
N THR A 48 13.55 -17.37 -1.48
CA THR A 48 13.54 -16.20 -2.37
C THR A 48 13.85 -16.66 -3.79
N PHE A 49 13.01 -16.27 -4.75
CA PHE A 49 13.18 -16.61 -6.16
C PHE A 49 13.91 -15.53 -6.96
N GLY A 50 13.94 -14.30 -6.44
CA GLY A 50 14.55 -13.13 -7.10
C GLY A 50 13.64 -11.92 -7.02
N TYR A 51 13.91 -10.93 -7.87
CA TYR A 51 13.08 -9.73 -7.97
C TYR A 51 12.28 -9.74 -9.26
N VAL A 52 11.11 -9.10 -9.27
CA VAL A 52 10.36 -8.85 -10.51
C VAL A 52 11.24 -7.98 -11.41
N ALA A 53 11.45 -8.44 -12.64
CA ALA A 53 12.25 -7.77 -13.64
C ALA A 53 11.45 -6.67 -14.34
N LYS A 54 12.10 -5.56 -14.73
CA LYS A 54 11.47 -4.53 -15.58
C LYS A 54 11.20 -5.02 -17.00
N LYS A 55 11.90 -6.08 -17.43
CA LYS A 55 11.71 -6.73 -18.72
C LYS A 55 10.49 -7.64 -18.68
N ILE A 56 9.68 -7.58 -19.72
CA ILE A 56 8.58 -8.52 -19.98
C ILE A 56 9.01 -9.63 -20.94
N ASN A 57 8.37 -10.80 -20.85
CA ASN A 57 8.55 -11.88 -21.82
C ASN A 57 7.75 -11.62 -23.11
N SER A 58 7.84 -12.54 -24.08
CA SER A 58 7.11 -12.47 -25.35
C SER A 58 5.58 -12.54 -25.22
N TYR A 59 5.08 -12.92 -24.03
CA TYR A 59 3.66 -12.96 -23.71
C TYR A 59 3.20 -11.72 -22.94
N GLY A 60 4.04 -10.69 -22.80
CA GLY A 60 3.67 -9.46 -22.10
C GLY A 60 3.63 -9.56 -20.57
N GLN A 61 4.21 -10.60 -19.99
CA GLN A 61 4.23 -10.84 -18.54
C GLN A 61 5.55 -10.37 -17.94
N TYR A 62 5.52 -9.86 -16.72
CA TYR A 62 6.74 -9.65 -15.95
C TYR A 62 7.38 -10.99 -15.59
N VAL A 63 8.71 -11.03 -15.59
CA VAL A 63 9.48 -12.24 -15.23
C VAL A 63 10.26 -12.01 -13.95
N ILE A 64 10.76 -13.08 -13.35
CA ILE A 64 11.68 -12.99 -12.21
C ILE A 64 13.12 -12.92 -12.71
N ASP A 65 13.87 -11.93 -12.21
CA ASP A 65 15.34 -11.87 -12.34
C ASP A 65 15.99 -12.33 -11.03
N ASN A 66 16.81 -13.36 -11.12
CA ASN A 66 17.57 -13.94 -10.01
C ASN A 66 19.07 -13.64 -10.10
N THR A 67 19.49 -12.72 -10.97
CA THR A 67 20.90 -12.41 -11.21
C THR A 67 21.51 -11.48 -10.16
N GLY A 68 20.66 -10.91 -9.28
CA GLY A 68 21.06 -9.94 -8.26
C GLY A 68 21.26 -8.52 -8.78
N GLN A 69 21.25 -8.32 -10.10
CA GLN A 69 21.51 -7.03 -10.75
C GLN A 69 20.37 -6.05 -10.51
N VAL A 70 20.66 -4.94 -9.82
CA VAL A 70 19.65 -3.95 -9.40
C VAL A 70 19.01 -3.24 -10.58
N ASP A 71 19.79 -2.96 -11.63
CA ASP A 71 19.35 -2.26 -12.84
C ASP A 71 18.31 -3.04 -13.66
N LYS A 72 18.18 -4.35 -13.43
CA LYS A 72 17.16 -5.20 -14.07
C LYS A 72 15.82 -5.21 -13.35
N ARG A 73 15.76 -4.71 -12.11
CA ARG A 73 14.56 -4.80 -11.27
C ARG A 73 13.48 -3.81 -11.69
N LEU A 74 12.22 -4.24 -11.57
CA LEU A 74 11.06 -3.38 -11.72
C LEU A 74 10.95 -2.48 -10.49
N MET A 75 11.07 -1.18 -10.71
CA MET A 75 10.90 -0.15 -9.70
C MET A 75 9.45 0.32 -9.71
N VAL A 76 8.87 0.41 -8.52
CA VAL A 76 7.45 0.71 -8.34
C VAL A 76 7.23 1.79 -7.30
N VAL A 77 6.08 2.45 -7.37
CA VAL A 77 5.52 3.31 -6.34
C VAL A 77 4.27 2.66 -5.77
N LEU A 78 4.19 2.59 -4.44
CA LEU A 78 3.01 2.15 -3.71
C LEU A 78 2.57 3.27 -2.77
N ASP A 79 1.28 3.63 -2.81
CA ASP A 79 0.67 4.47 -1.78
C ASP A 79 0.41 3.62 -0.53
N LEU A 80 1.26 3.83 0.49
CA LEU A 80 1.19 3.10 1.75
C LEU A 80 -0.05 3.44 2.57
N SER A 81 -0.59 4.65 2.44
CA SER A 81 -1.82 5.04 3.13
C SER A 81 -3.03 4.32 2.54
N ALA A 82 -3.17 4.35 1.21
CA ALA A 82 -4.22 3.62 0.51
C ALA A 82 -4.13 2.10 0.72
N ALA A 83 -2.90 1.55 0.68
CA ALA A 83 -2.68 0.12 0.91
C ALA A 83 -3.01 -0.31 2.35
N ALA A 84 -2.93 0.60 3.32
CA ALA A 84 -3.29 0.32 4.71
C ALA A 84 -4.81 0.30 4.93
N GLU A 85 -5.57 1.00 4.09
CA GLU A 85 -7.03 1.06 4.13
C GLU A 85 -7.70 -0.07 3.34
N GLY A 86 -7.01 -0.65 2.36
CA GLY A 86 -7.54 -1.73 1.54
C GLY A 86 -6.67 -2.07 0.33
N PRO A 87 -7.22 -2.78 -0.66
CA PRO A 87 -6.50 -3.07 -1.90
C PRO A 87 -6.14 -1.78 -2.64
N SER A 88 -4.87 -1.67 -3.02
CA SER A 88 -4.28 -0.48 -3.63
C SER A 88 -3.47 -0.83 -4.87
N ASN A 89 -3.37 0.15 -5.75
CA ASN A 89 -2.66 0.05 -7.01
C ASN A 89 -1.15 0.22 -6.82
N ILE A 90 -0.37 -0.60 -7.54
CA ILE A 90 1.09 -0.41 -7.66
C ILE A 90 1.38 0.21 -9.02
N ARG A 91 1.96 1.41 -9.02
CA ARG A 91 2.40 2.08 -10.24
C ARG A 91 3.85 1.72 -10.54
N THR A 92 4.16 1.36 -11.78
CA THR A 92 5.52 1.08 -12.23
C THR A 92 6.22 2.36 -12.67
N ILE A 93 7.52 2.50 -12.34
CA ILE A 93 8.33 3.67 -12.71
C ILE A 93 9.14 3.40 -13.96
N ASN A 94 9.73 2.21 -14.06
CA ASN A 94 10.59 1.79 -15.17
C ASN A 94 10.00 0.60 -15.95
N GLY A 95 8.68 0.40 -15.84
CA GLY A 95 7.91 -0.60 -16.58
C GLY A 95 7.37 -0.06 -17.92
N LEU A 96 6.29 -0.67 -18.43
CA LEU A 96 5.66 -0.22 -19.67
C LEU A 96 4.86 1.06 -19.47
N VAL A 97 5.18 2.09 -20.25
CA VAL A 97 4.48 3.38 -20.20
C VAL A 97 3.01 3.26 -20.61
N THR A 98 2.69 2.41 -21.60
CA THR A 98 1.32 2.21 -22.10
C THR A 98 0.39 1.57 -21.06
N PHE A 99 0.96 0.83 -20.11
CA PHE A 99 0.24 0.10 -19.06
C PHE A 99 0.96 0.32 -17.73
N PRO A 100 0.76 1.49 -17.09
CA PRO A 100 1.66 1.94 -16.03
C PRO A 100 1.48 1.22 -14.70
N PHE A 101 0.50 0.33 -14.55
CA PHE A 101 0.22 -0.37 -13.30
C PHE A 101 0.69 -1.82 -13.35
N LEU A 102 1.14 -2.34 -12.21
CA LEU A 102 1.29 -3.79 -12.02
C LEU A 102 -0.09 -4.37 -11.76
N GLY A 103 -0.41 -5.51 -12.36
CA GLY A 103 -1.66 -6.19 -12.09
C GLY A 103 -1.61 -7.71 -12.28
N ALA A 104 -2.61 -8.36 -11.71
CA ALA A 104 -2.93 -9.75 -11.90
C ALA A 104 -3.81 -9.91 -13.14
N ILE A 105 -3.43 -10.83 -14.01
CA ILE A 105 -4.18 -11.18 -15.22
C ILE A 105 -4.63 -12.63 -15.08
N ASN A 106 -5.90 -12.90 -15.37
CA ASN A 106 -6.46 -14.24 -15.33
C ASN A 106 -5.64 -15.22 -16.15
N GLY A 107 -5.54 -16.47 -15.70
CA GLY A 107 -4.87 -17.54 -16.42
C GLY A 107 -5.71 -18.02 -17.61
N VAL A 108 -5.07 -18.30 -18.76
CA VAL A 108 -5.76 -18.72 -19.99
C VAL A 108 -6.61 -19.99 -19.79
N PHE A 109 -6.20 -20.86 -18.86
CA PHE A 109 -6.84 -22.14 -18.59
C PHE A 109 -7.62 -22.16 -17.26
N ASN A 110 -7.83 -20.98 -16.65
CA ASN A 110 -8.62 -20.91 -15.43
C ASN A 110 -10.10 -21.18 -15.74
N THR A 111 -10.78 -21.87 -14.83
CA THR A 111 -12.23 -22.10 -14.94
C THR A 111 -13.05 -21.00 -14.27
N SER A 112 -12.39 -20.12 -13.51
CA SER A 112 -12.96 -18.91 -12.89
C SER A 112 -11.85 -17.85 -12.77
N PRO A 113 -12.16 -16.55 -12.87
CA PRO A 113 -11.19 -15.50 -12.55
C PRO A 113 -10.87 -15.41 -11.06
N ASP A 114 -11.60 -16.12 -10.18
CA ASP A 114 -11.30 -16.11 -8.75
C ASP A 114 -10.19 -17.11 -8.43
N ALA A 115 -9.14 -16.63 -7.75
CA ALA A 115 -8.18 -17.48 -7.07
C ALA A 115 -8.70 -17.78 -5.65
N GLY A 116 -8.32 -18.92 -5.08
CA GLY A 116 -8.72 -19.26 -3.72
C GLY A 116 -8.21 -20.63 -3.29
N PRO A 117 -8.26 -20.96 -1.99
CA PRO A 117 -7.81 -22.25 -1.47
C PRO A 117 -8.50 -23.42 -2.17
N GLY A 118 -7.72 -24.40 -2.65
CA GLY A 118 -8.23 -25.58 -3.35
C GLY A 118 -8.52 -25.35 -4.85
N SER A 119 -8.35 -24.13 -5.36
CA SER A 119 -8.40 -23.85 -6.79
C SER A 119 -7.05 -24.11 -7.46
N TYR A 120 -7.10 -24.53 -8.74
CA TYR A 120 -5.93 -24.57 -9.62
C TYR A 120 -5.81 -23.31 -10.49
N ASN A 121 -6.70 -22.33 -10.29
CA ASN A 121 -6.62 -21.05 -10.97
C ASN A 121 -5.34 -20.32 -10.56
N TYR A 122 -4.71 -19.66 -11.52
CA TYR A 122 -3.48 -18.91 -11.31
C TYR A 122 -3.55 -17.56 -12.01
N MET A 123 -2.70 -16.63 -11.58
CA MET A 123 -2.62 -15.29 -12.15
C MET A 123 -1.24 -15.05 -12.76
N TYR A 124 -1.21 -14.45 -13.94
CA TYR A 124 0.02 -13.84 -14.44
C TYR A 124 0.20 -12.46 -13.83
N ILE A 125 1.44 -12.07 -13.57
CA ILE A 125 1.77 -10.69 -13.22
C ILE A 125 2.20 -9.96 -14.49
N ALA A 126 1.49 -8.89 -14.85
CA ALA A 126 1.76 -8.14 -16.06
C ALA A 126 1.54 -6.63 -15.85
N ALA A 127 1.94 -5.86 -16.86
CA ALA A 127 1.63 -4.44 -16.92
C ALA A 127 0.18 -4.26 -17.39
N THR A 128 -0.62 -3.46 -16.70
CA THR A 128 -2.05 -3.29 -16.97
C THR A 128 -2.53 -1.84 -16.83
N ARG A 129 -3.81 -1.61 -17.17
CA ARG A 129 -4.55 -0.39 -16.80
C ARG A 129 -5.05 -0.49 -15.37
N GLU A 130 -5.35 0.68 -14.80
CA GLU A 130 -5.91 0.78 -13.47
C GLU A 130 -7.31 0.14 -13.39
N THR A 131 -7.54 -0.63 -12.33
CA THR A 131 -8.86 -1.03 -11.84
C THR A 131 -9.12 -0.34 -10.50
N SER A 132 -10.40 -0.08 -10.21
CA SER A 132 -10.78 0.49 -8.92
C SER A 132 -10.52 -0.52 -7.80
N PRO A 133 -10.10 -0.06 -6.60
CA PRO A 133 -10.06 -0.89 -5.40
C PRO A 133 -11.35 -1.68 -5.19
N ASN A 134 -11.23 -2.97 -4.88
CA ASN A 134 -12.34 -3.91 -4.65
C ASN A 134 -13.27 -4.16 -5.85
N ALA A 135 -12.93 -3.67 -7.06
CA ALA A 135 -13.67 -4.05 -8.26
C ALA A 135 -13.43 -5.54 -8.54
N PRO A 136 -14.47 -6.32 -8.91
CA PRO A 136 -14.26 -7.71 -9.33
C PRO A 136 -13.38 -7.77 -10.60
N PRO A 137 -12.70 -8.91 -10.85
CA PRO A 137 -11.99 -9.13 -12.10
C PRO A 137 -12.88 -8.84 -13.31
N ALA A 138 -12.36 -8.03 -14.23
CA ALA A 138 -13.10 -7.64 -15.44
C ALA A 138 -12.16 -7.56 -16.65
N LEU A 139 -12.71 -7.77 -17.85
CA LEU A 139 -11.95 -7.65 -19.09
C LEU A 139 -11.31 -6.26 -19.21
N GLY A 140 -10.01 -6.22 -19.47
CA GLY A 140 -9.28 -4.97 -19.59
C GLY A 140 -8.00 -5.07 -20.42
N LEU A 141 -7.57 -3.94 -20.98
CA LEU A 141 -6.35 -3.86 -21.77
C LEU A 141 -5.12 -3.95 -20.88
N ASN A 142 -4.16 -4.76 -21.31
CA ASN A 142 -2.93 -5.04 -20.59
C ASN A 142 -1.84 -5.53 -21.55
N ALA A 143 -0.61 -5.67 -21.08
CA ALA A 143 0.51 -6.10 -21.90
C ALA A 143 0.35 -7.52 -22.44
N PHE A 144 -0.29 -8.43 -21.69
CA PHE A 144 -0.56 -9.78 -22.16
C PHE A 144 -1.57 -9.80 -23.31
N SER A 145 -2.71 -9.10 -23.17
CA SER A 145 -3.70 -9.01 -24.25
C SER A 145 -3.14 -8.29 -25.47
N GLN A 146 -2.26 -7.29 -25.29
CA GLN A 146 -1.55 -6.65 -26.40
C GLN A 146 -0.58 -7.61 -27.11
N ALA A 147 0.15 -8.44 -26.38
CA ALA A 147 1.14 -9.35 -26.96
C ALA A 147 0.50 -10.58 -27.63
N THR A 148 -0.62 -11.07 -27.09
CA THR A 148 -1.23 -12.35 -27.47
C THR A 148 -2.53 -12.21 -28.27
N ASN A 149 -3.12 -11.02 -28.31
CA ASN A 149 -4.49 -10.77 -28.79
C ASN A 149 -5.58 -11.56 -28.05
N MET A 150 -5.29 -12.07 -26.85
CA MET A 150 -6.26 -12.74 -25.99
C MET A 150 -6.72 -11.80 -24.87
N PRO A 151 -7.98 -11.30 -24.90
CA PRO A 151 -8.51 -10.51 -23.80
C PRO A 151 -8.76 -11.42 -22.59
N LEU A 152 -8.30 -11.01 -21.42
CA LEU A 152 -8.48 -11.72 -20.14
C LEU A 152 -8.87 -10.70 -19.06
N GLU A 153 -9.49 -11.18 -17.99
CA GLU A 153 -9.81 -10.36 -16.83
C GLU A 153 -8.54 -9.88 -16.13
N ILE A 154 -8.61 -8.66 -15.59
CA ILE A 154 -7.50 -7.98 -14.93
C ILE A 154 -7.94 -7.41 -13.57
N GLU A 155 -6.97 -7.28 -12.67
CA GLU A 155 -7.03 -6.45 -11.47
C GLU A 155 -5.67 -5.79 -11.23
N SER A 156 -5.63 -4.49 -10.96
CA SER A 156 -4.40 -3.78 -10.57
C SER A 156 -4.37 -3.41 -9.09
N ALA A 157 -5.53 -3.23 -8.46
CA ALA A 157 -5.65 -2.91 -7.04
C ALA A 157 -5.59 -4.19 -6.20
N ILE A 158 -4.41 -4.82 -6.17
CA ILE A 158 -4.22 -6.19 -5.63
C ILE A 158 -3.38 -6.23 -4.35
N VAL A 159 -2.94 -5.08 -3.81
CA VAL A 159 -2.06 -5.04 -2.64
C VAL A 159 -2.71 -4.32 -1.47
N SER A 160 -2.77 -4.98 -0.33
CA SER A 160 -3.05 -4.37 0.97
C SER A 160 -1.88 -4.63 1.93
N ILE A 161 -1.65 -3.71 2.86
CA ILE A 161 -0.69 -3.87 3.95
C ILE A 161 -1.46 -3.88 5.27
N LEU A 162 -1.45 -5.02 5.96
CA LEU A 162 -2.05 -5.11 7.28
C LEU A 162 -1.08 -4.49 8.29
N SER A 163 -1.41 -3.29 8.77
CA SER A 163 -0.82 -2.55 9.92
C SER A 163 0.67 -2.80 10.21
N PHE A 164 1.50 -1.76 10.00
CA PHE A 164 2.91 -1.75 10.39
C PHE A 164 3.08 -2.12 11.88
N ARG A 165 3.58 -3.32 12.16
CA ARG A 165 4.59 -3.42 13.22
C ARG A 165 5.86 -2.82 12.61
N PRO A 166 6.54 -1.87 13.26
CA PRO A 166 7.56 -1.01 12.64
C PRO A 166 8.80 -1.69 12.04
N TYR A 167 8.84 -3.02 11.88
CA TYR A 167 10.01 -3.75 11.37
C TYR A 167 9.71 -4.97 10.48
N THR A 168 8.50 -5.16 9.93
CA THR A 168 8.27 -6.29 9.01
C THR A 168 7.18 -6.01 7.99
N VAL A 169 7.55 -5.88 6.71
CA VAL A 169 6.59 -6.00 5.60
C VAL A 169 6.11 -7.45 5.57
N THR A 170 4.85 -7.67 5.94
CA THR A 170 4.26 -9.00 6.06
C THR A 170 3.29 -9.23 4.91
N LYS A 171 3.63 -10.20 4.06
CA LYS A 171 2.83 -10.97 3.07
C LYS A 171 1.80 -10.22 2.19
N ILE A 172 2.01 -10.35 0.89
CA ILE A 172 0.94 -10.23 -0.13
C ILE A 172 0.05 -11.48 0.02
N TYR A 173 -1.23 -11.31 0.30
CA TYR A 173 -2.21 -12.39 0.30
C TYR A 173 -2.92 -12.38 -1.06
N ASN A 174 -2.93 -13.53 -1.75
CA ASN A 174 -4.03 -13.83 -2.66
C ASN A 174 -5.17 -14.38 -1.78
N THR A 175 -6.27 -13.64 -1.71
CA THR A 175 -7.55 -14.15 -1.19
C THR A 175 -8.23 -15.00 -2.24
#